data_AF-A0A2W6Z258-F1
#
_entry.id   AF-A0A2W6Z258-F1
#
_cell.length_a   1.000
_cell.length_b   1.000
_cell.length_c   1.000
_cell.angle_alpha   90.00
_cell.angle_beta   90.00
_cell.angle_gamma   90.00
#
_symmetry.space_group_name_H-M   'P 1'
#
loop_
_entity.id
_entity.type
_entity.pdbx_description
1 polymer ?
#
loop_
_entity_poly.entity_id
_entity_poly.type
_entity_poly.pdbx_seq_one_letter_code
_entity_poly.pdbx_strand_id
1 'polypeptide(L)' 'MVNLTIALDAALLQRAREAALREKTSVNALVRDFLARYVDARSQRLEALASFEAVAASSQGISAQPWSRESLYERT' A
#
# COMPACT_ATOMS: atom_id res chain seq x y z
N MET A 1 23.87 4.49 7.46
CA MET A 1 23.26 5.06 6.24
C MET A 1 23.69 4.19 5.07
N VAL A 2 22.79 3.95 4.10
CA VAL A 2 23.09 3.19 2.88
C VAL A 2 22.82 4.10 1.69
N ASN A 3 23.70 4.09 0.70
CA ASN A 3 23.57 4.91 -0.51
C ASN A 3 22.93 4.08 -1.63
N LEU A 4 21.99 4.70 -2.35
CA LEU A 4 21.39 4.15 -3.56
C LEU A 4 22.01 4.84 -4.78
N THR A 5 22.55 4.05 -5.72
CA THR A 5 23.00 4.54 -7.02
C THR A 5 22.03 4.08 -8.09
N ILE A 6 21.50 5.03 -8.86
CA ILE A 6 20.55 4.78 -9.95
C ILE A 6 21.00 5.53 -11.19
N ALA A 7 20.95 4.87 -12.35
CA ALA A 7 21.18 5.52 -13.63
C ALA A 7 19.91 6.27 -14.05
N LEU A 8 20.06 7.54 -14.40
CA LEU A 8 18.98 8.42 -14.82
C LEU A 8 19.44 9.23 -16.03
N ASP A 9 18.50 9.58 -16.89
CA ASP A 9 18.75 10.60 -17.91
C ASP A 9 19.16 11.94 -17.26
N ALA A 10 20.17 12.59 -17.82
CA ALA A 10 20.74 13.80 -17.23
C ALA A 10 19.76 14.97 -17.27
N ALA A 11 18.98 15.11 -18.35
CA ALA A 11 17.99 16.18 -18.47
C ALA A 11 16.82 15.95 -17.49
N LEU A 12 16.43 14.69 -17.28
CA LEU A 12 15.45 14.33 -16.27
C LEU A 12 15.93 14.68 -14.86
N LEU A 13 17.16 14.31 -14.49
CA LEU A 13 17.72 14.62 -13.17
C LEU A 13 17.80 16.14 -12.93
N GLN A 14 18.19 16.91 -13.94
CA GLN A 14 18.26 18.36 -13.85
C GLN A 14 16.88 18.97 -13.59
N ARG A 15 15.86 18.59 -14.38
CA ARG A 15 14.49 19.05 -14.18
C ARG A 15 13.93 18.66 -12.80
N ALA A 16 14.24 17.46 -12.33
CA ALA A 16 13.84 17.00 -11.01
C ALA A 16 14.48 17.83 -9.88
N ARG A 17 15.75 18.22 -10.02
CA ARG A 17 16.44 19.10 -9.06
C ARG A 17 15.82 20.50 -9.04
N GLU A 18 15.51 21.06 -10.20
CA GLU A 18 14.85 22.37 -10.30
C GLU A 18 13.46 22.36 -9.66
N ALA A 19 12.69 21.30 -9.90
CA ALA A 19 11.38 21.11 -9.26
C ALA A 19 11.50 20.98 -7.74
N ALA A 20 12.39 20.10 -7.26
CA ALA A 20 12.62 19.90 -5.84
C ALA A 20 13.06 21.20 -5.14
N LEU A 21 13.90 22.01 -5.78
CA LEU A 21 14.32 23.30 -5.23
C LEU A 21 13.15 24.27 -5.06
N ARG A 22 12.24 24.37 -6.04
CA ARG A 22 11.02 25.20 -5.95
C ARG A 22 10.14 24.77 -4.77
N GLU A 23 10.09 23.47 -4.50
CA GLU A 23 9.34 22.88 -3.38
C GLU A 23 10.12 22.87 -2.05
N LYS A 24 11.30 23.51 -2.00
CA LYS A 24 12.20 23.52 -0.83
C LYS A 24 12.56 22.11 -0.32
N THR A 25 12.70 21.16 -1.24
CA THR A 25 13.08 19.77 -0.96
C THR A 25 14.30 19.36 -1.81
N SER A 26 14.68 18.09 -1.76
CA SER A 26 15.74 17.52 -2.58
C SER A 26 15.26 16.26 -3.29
N VAL A 27 15.89 15.93 -4.43
CA VAL A 27 15.61 14.67 -5.14
C VAL A 27 15.82 13.46 -4.22
N ASN A 28 16.84 13.48 -3.36
CA ASN A 28 17.07 12.40 -2.40
C ASN A 28 15.95 12.26 -1.37
N ALA A 29 15.39 13.38 -0.89
CA ALA A 29 14.24 13.35 0.00
C ALA A 29 13.00 12.79 -0.71
N LEU A 30 12.75 13.22 -1.95
CA LEU A 30 11.64 12.70 -2.77
C LEU A 30 11.76 11.20 -3.03
N VAL A 31 12.95 10.72 -3.41
CA VAL A 31 13.20 9.29 -3.65
C VAL A 31 12.99 8.48 -2.36
N ARG A 32 13.49 8.97 -1.22
CA ARG A 32 13.29 8.31 0.08
C ARG A 32 11.81 8.23 0.45
N ASP A 33 11.08 9.33 0.35
CA ASP A 33 9.65 9.38 0.65
C ASP A 33 8.85 8.47 -0.28
N PHE A 34 9.18 8.46 -1.57
CA PHE A 34 8.56 7.56 -2.53
C PHE A 34 8.79 6.09 -2.16
N LEU A 35 10.04 5.71 -1.85
CA LEU A 35 10.37 4.34 -1.48
C LEU A 35 9.68 3.91 -0.18
N ALA A 36 9.58 4.79 0.82
CA ALA A 36 8.85 4.52 2.05
C ALA A 36 7.37 4.22 1.75
N ARG A 37 6.69 5.11 1.01
CA ARG A 37 5.28 4.93 0.63
C ARG A 37 5.07 3.69 -0.24
N TYR A 38 6.01 3.39 -1.13
CA TYR A 38 5.96 2.20 -1.99
C TYR A 38 6.02 0.91 -1.16
N VAL A 39 6.89 0.86 -0.16
CA VAL A 39 6.97 -0.28 0.77
C VAL A 39 5.73 -0.35 1.65
N ASP A 40 5.28 0.76 2.23
CA ASP A 40 4.12 0.80 3.13
C ASP A 40 2.85 0.33 2.42
N ALA A 41 2.60 0.79 1.19
CA ALA A 41 1.44 0.34 0.41
C ALA A 41 1.47 -1.16 0.12
N ARG A 42 2.66 -1.73 -0.12
CA ARG A 42 2.84 -3.17 -0.31
C ARG A 42 2.61 -3.93 1.00
N SER A 43 3.14 -3.42 2.11
CA SER A 43 2.98 -4.02 3.44
C SER A 43 1.53 -4.01 3.90
N GLN A 44 0.82 -2.88 3.78
CA GLN A 44 -0.61 -2.77 4.14
C GLN A 44 -1.47 -3.75 3.34
N ARG A 45 -1.20 -3.91 2.04
CA ARG A 45 -1.92 -4.88 1.22
C ARG A 45 -1.70 -6.31 1.71
N LEU A 46 -0.46 -6.68 2.01
CA LEU A 46 -0.12 -8.01 2.49
C LEU A 46 -0.69 -8.26 3.89
N GLU A 47 -0.66 -7.27 4.76
CA GLU A 47 -1.24 -7.33 6.10
C GLU A 47 -2.77 -7.47 6.07
N ALA A 48 -3.45 -6.76 5.17
CA ALA A 48 -4.88 -6.92 4.94
C ALA A 48 -5.24 -8.33 4.44
N LEU A 49 -4.44 -8.88 3.52
CA LEU A 49 -4.59 -10.26 3.04
C LEU A 49 -4.37 -11.28 4.17
N ALA A 50 -3.30 -11.14 4.94
CA ALA A 50 -3.00 -12.02 6.07
C ALA A 50 -4.10 -11.95 7.15
N SER A 51 -4.62 -10.75 7.42
CA SER A 51 -5.73 -10.55 8.35
C SER A 51 -7.01 -11.23 7.86
N PHE A 52 -7.31 -11.11 6.56
CA PHE A 52 -8.45 -11.80 5.94
C PHE A 52 -8.30 -13.33 6.02
N GLU A 53 -7.13 -13.86 5.71
CA GLU A 53 -6.84 -15.30 5.81
C GLU A 53 -6.98 -15.80 7.24
N ALA A 54 -6.48 -15.04 8.23
CA ALA A 54 -6.62 -15.39 9.64
C ALA A 54 -8.09 -15.45 10.08
N VAL A 55 -8.92 -14.48 9.64
CA VAL A 55 -10.37 -14.49 9.88
C VAL A 55 -11.02 -15.69 9.18
N ALA A 56 -10.71 -15.95 7.92
CA ALA A 56 -11.27 -17.07 7.17
C ALA A 56 -10.90 -18.43 7.78
N ALA A 57 -9.67 -18.60 8.25
CA ALA A 57 -9.20 -19.83 8.89
C ALA A 57 -9.80 -20.06 10.28
N SER A 58 -10.04 -18.99 11.04
CA SER A 58 -10.64 -19.05 12.39
C SER A 58 -12.17 -19.07 12.37
N SER A 59 -12.80 -18.68 11.26
CA SER A 59 -14.25 -18.66 11.13
C SER A 59 -14.76 -20.02 10.67
N GLN A 60 -15.71 -20.58 11.42
CA GLN A 60 -16.55 -21.65 10.90
C GLN A 60 -17.86 -21.06 10.38
N GLY A 61 -18.26 -21.46 9.17
CA GLY A 61 -19.54 -21.08 8.60
C GLY A 61 -20.69 -21.56 9.50
N ILE A 62 -21.43 -20.62 10.07
CA ILE A 62 -22.50 -20.92 11.05
C ILE A 62 -23.80 -21.35 10.34
N SER A 63 -23.94 -21.03 9.05
CA SER A 63 -25.14 -21.37 8.28
C SER A 63 -25.12 -22.83 7.83
N ALA A 64 -26.01 -23.64 8.40
CA ALA A 64 -26.25 -25.01 7.96
C ALA A 64 -27.03 -25.11 6.63
N GLN A 65 -27.60 -24.00 6.14
CA GLN A 65 -28.42 -23.93 4.93
C GLN A 65 -28.14 -22.62 4.17
N PRO A 66 -28.36 -22.57 2.84
CA PRO A 66 -28.31 -21.33 2.06
C PRO A 66 -29.29 -20.32 2.63
N TRP A 67 -28.90 -19.05 2.65
CA TRP A 67 -29.77 -17.96 3.07
C TRP A 67 -30.11 -17.05 1.88
N SER A 68 -31.35 -16.57 1.83
CA SER A 68 -31.73 -15.44 0.99
C SER A 68 -31.53 -14.13 1.75
N ARG A 69 -31.43 -13.02 1.02
CA ARG A 69 -31.33 -11.69 1.63
C ARG A 69 -32.50 -11.42 2.58
N GLU A 70 -33.70 -11.83 2.17
CA GLU A 70 -34.95 -11.69 2.93
C GLU A 70 -34.88 -12.48 4.26
N SER A 71 -34.37 -13.72 4.21
CA SER A 71 -34.23 -14.58 5.40
C SER A 71 -33.25 -14.06 6.46
N LEU A 72 -32.35 -13.13 6.08
CA LEU A 72 -31.43 -12.48 7.01
C LEU A 72 -32.06 -11.27 7.72
N TYR A 73 -32.92 -10.51 7.04
CA TYR A 73 -33.62 -9.38 7.64
C TYR A 73 -34.62 -9.80 8.72
N GLU A 74 -35.15 -11.03 8.64
CA GLU A 74 -36.06 -11.58 9.64
C GLU A 74 -35.34 -12.12 10.89
N ARG A 75 -33.99 -12.18 10.91
CA ARG A 75 -33.19 -12.75 12.01
C ARG A 75 -32.66 -11.72 13.01
N THR A 76 -32.89 -10.42 12.77
CA THR A 76 -32.56 -9.30 13.68
C THR A 76 -33.78 -8.88 14.48
#